data_AF-A0A5R2MYG7-F1
#
_entry.id   AF-A0A5R2MYG7-F1
#
_cell.length_a   1.000
_cell.length_b   1.000
_cell.length_c   1.000
_cell.angle_alpha   90.00
_cell.angle_beta   90.00
_cell.angle_gamma   90.00
#
_symmetry.space_group_name_H-M   'P 1'
#
loop_
_entity.id
_entity.type
_entity.pdbx_description
1 polymer ?
#
loop_
_entity_poly.entity_id
_entity_poly.type
_entity_poly.pdbx_seq_one_letter_code
_entity_poly.pdbx_strand_id
1 'polypeptide(L)'
;MAKAAARTAATASPSAERRPALAGRTVSATGAKVEVLPPAERISLRAPEASVAALSKALGVTFPKQPKTSASKGGRTALWLGPDEWLVIDEAGKDPLADCAEVSALHSSVGISHRNIA
;
A
#
# COMPACT_ATOMS: atom_id res chain seq x y z
N MET A 1 10.11 -23.28 -32.08
CA MET A 1 10.88 -22.67 -30.97
C MET A 1 10.50 -21.19 -30.90
N ALA A 2 9.49 -20.82 -30.10
CA ALA A 2 9.05 -19.43 -29.99
C ALA A 2 9.87 -18.71 -28.91
N LYS A 3 10.51 -17.62 -29.29
CA LYS A 3 11.39 -16.80 -28.43
C LYS A 3 10.51 -15.98 -27.46
N ALA A 4 10.63 -16.22 -26.17
CA ALA A 4 9.96 -15.43 -25.14
C ALA A 4 10.46 -13.97 -25.20
N ALA A 5 9.53 -13.02 -25.26
CA ALA A 5 9.84 -11.60 -25.18
C ALA A 5 10.28 -11.25 -23.74
N ALA A 6 11.43 -10.60 -23.60
CA ALA A 6 11.92 -10.13 -22.33
C ALA A 6 10.99 -9.03 -21.79
N ARG A 7 10.47 -9.22 -20.58
CA ARG A 7 9.66 -8.22 -19.87
C ARG A 7 10.61 -7.08 -19.45
N THR A 8 10.46 -5.92 -20.07
CA THR A 8 11.19 -4.70 -19.68
C THR A 8 10.86 -4.40 -18.22
N ALA A 9 11.87 -4.33 -17.36
CA ALA A 9 11.69 -3.90 -15.98
C ALA A 9 11.14 -2.48 -15.98
N ALA A 10 10.01 -2.27 -15.30
CA ALA A 10 9.47 -0.93 -15.12
C ALA A 10 10.54 -0.08 -14.41
N THR A 11 10.94 1.03 -15.03
CA THR A 11 11.74 2.06 -14.38
C THR A 11 10.98 2.53 -13.15
N ALA A 12 11.57 2.33 -11.96
CA ALA A 12 11.02 2.85 -10.72
C ALA A 12 10.76 4.35 -10.89
N SER A 13 9.55 4.79 -10.58
CA SER A 13 9.21 6.20 -10.53
C SER A 13 10.21 6.94 -9.63
N PRO A 14 10.66 8.15 -9.97
CA PRO A 14 11.59 8.89 -9.14
C PRO A 14 10.97 9.08 -7.76
N SER A 15 11.52 8.39 -6.76
CA SER A 15 11.10 8.53 -5.36
C SER A 15 11.77 9.78 -4.81
N ALA A 16 10.97 10.76 -4.37
CA ALA A 16 11.50 11.93 -3.70
C ALA A 16 12.06 11.50 -2.33
N GLU A 17 13.35 11.75 -2.09
CA GLU A 17 13.98 11.44 -0.81
C GLU A 17 13.29 12.21 0.33
N ARG A 18 12.71 11.47 1.27
CA ARG A 18 12.00 12.03 2.43
C ARG A 18 12.98 12.11 3.60
N ARG A 19 13.11 13.29 4.18
CA ARG A 19 13.91 13.53 5.40
C ARG A 19 12.99 13.94 6.56
N PRO A 20 12.42 12.98 7.32
CA PRO A 20 11.57 13.29 8.47
C PRO A 20 12.31 14.14 9.49
N ALA A 21 11.63 15.11 10.10
CA ALA A 21 12.24 15.99 11.13
C ALA A 21 12.77 15.22 12.35
N LEU A 22 12.20 14.04 12.61
CA LEU A 22 12.58 13.15 13.70
C LEU A 22 13.39 11.93 13.23
N ALA A 23 13.93 11.93 11.99
CA ALA A 23 14.73 10.83 11.49
C ALA A 23 15.89 10.50 12.44
N GLY A 24 16.06 9.20 12.74
CA GLY A 24 17.07 8.71 13.67
C GLY A 24 16.83 9.04 15.14
N ARG A 25 15.70 9.68 15.49
CA ARG A 25 15.34 9.96 16.89
C ARG A 25 14.41 8.88 17.43
N THR A 26 14.73 8.43 18.64
CA THR A 26 13.91 7.51 19.41
C THR A 26 13.72 8.09 20.81
N VAL A 27 12.49 8.06 21.31
CA VAL A 27 12.16 8.40 22.70
C VAL A 27 11.58 7.16 23.36
N SER A 28 12.00 6.87 24.59
CA SER A 28 11.50 5.73 25.36
C SER A 28 11.16 6.16 26.78
N ALA A 29 10.08 5.61 27.31
CA ALA A 29 9.64 5.73 28.69
C ALA A 29 9.12 4.37 29.16
N THR A 30 8.85 4.22 30.46
CA THR A 30 8.27 2.98 30.98
C THR A 30 6.96 2.65 30.26
N GLY A 31 6.95 1.54 29.52
CA GLY A 31 5.78 1.06 28.78
C GLY A 31 5.56 1.67 27.38
N ALA A 32 6.43 2.58 26.90
CA ALA A 32 6.25 3.20 25.58
C ALA A 32 7.57 3.49 24.86
N LYS A 33 7.59 3.27 23.55
CA LYS A 33 8.66 3.68 22.63
C LYS A 33 8.04 4.41 21.45
N VAL A 34 8.65 5.53 21.07
CA VAL A 34 8.29 6.30 19.87
C VAL A 34 9.51 6.43 18.99
N GLU A 35 9.39 6.02 17.73
CA GLU A 35 10.40 6.15 16.69
C GLU A 35 9.72 6.35 15.34
N VAL A 36 10.46 6.89 14.37
CA VAL A 36 9.99 7.00 12.99
C VAL A 36 10.06 5.62 12.34
N LEU A 37 8.95 5.16 11.76
CA LEU A 37 8.95 3.90 10.99
C LEU A 37 9.70 4.07 9.66
N PRO A 38 10.26 3.00 9.09
CA PRO A 38 10.81 3.02 7.74
C PRO A 38 9.77 3.48 6.70
N PRO A 39 10.21 4.03 5.56
CA PRO A 39 9.30 4.40 4.48
C PRO A 39 8.42 3.21 4.05
N ALA A 40 7.14 3.50 3.80
CA ALA A 40 6.18 2.54 3.28
C ALA A 40 5.34 3.15 2.16
N GLU A 41 4.95 2.31 1.20
CA GLU A 41 4.08 2.72 0.11
C GLU A 41 2.62 2.71 0.53
N ARG A 42 1.85 3.69 0.06
CA ARG A 42 0.46 3.92 0.50
C ARG A 42 -0.42 4.31 -0.66
N ILE A 43 -1.57 3.66 -0.74
CA ILE A 43 -2.64 4.07 -1.65
C ILE A 43 -3.95 4.30 -0.88
N SER A 44 -4.65 5.38 -1.24
CA SER A 44 -6.08 5.52 -0.97
C SER A 44 -6.83 4.80 -2.09
N LEU A 45 -7.64 3.81 -1.73
CA LEU A 45 -8.32 2.93 -2.66
C LEU A 45 -9.83 3.05 -2.48
N ARG A 46 -10.52 3.32 -3.59
CA ARG A 46 -11.99 3.31 -3.70
C ARG A 46 -12.42 2.28 -4.71
N ALA A 47 -13.38 1.43 -4.36
CA ALA A 47 -13.89 0.43 -5.26
C ALA A 47 -15.29 -0.07 -4.86
N PRO A 48 -16.20 -0.29 -5.82
CA PRO A 48 -17.46 -0.97 -5.56
C PRO A 48 -17.22 -2.45 -5.19
N GLU A 49 -18.16 -3.06 -4.48
CA GLU A 49 -18.11 -4.46 -4.03
C GLU A 49 -17.74 -5.46 -5.15
N ALA A 50 -18.24 -5.22 -6.37
CA ALA A 50 -17.96 -6.06 -7.54
C ALA A 50 -16.46 -6.13 -7.92
N SER A 51 -15.68 -5.12 -7.56
CA SER A 51 -14.24 -5.04 -7.87
C SER A 51 -13.35 -5.58 -6.74
N VAL A 52 -13.89 -5.75 -5.52
CA VAL A 52 -13.12 -6.06 -4.31
C VAL A 52 -12.34 -7.37 -4.43
N ALA A 53 -12.93 -8.40 -5.05
CA ALA A 53 -12.27 -9.69 -5.22
C ALA A 53 -11.04 -9.61 -6.15
N ALA A 54 -11.16 -8.88 -7.26
CA ALA A 54 -10.06 -8.68 -8.21
C ALA A 54 -8.92 -7.88 -7.57
N LEU A 55 -9.25 -6.78 -6.87
CA LEU A 55 -8.28 -5.95 -6.16
C LEU A 55 -7.60 -6.71 -5.01
N SER A 56 -8.37 -7.49 -4.22
CA SER A 56 -7.80 -8.33 -3.15
C SER A 56 -6.78 -9.33 -3.69
N LYS A 57 -7.05 -9.91 -4.87
CA LYS A 57 -6.12 -10.82 -5.55
C LYS A 57 -4.87 -10.10 -6.03
N ALA A 58 -5.03 -8.98 -6.74
CA ALA A 58 -3.91 -8.19 -7.26
C ALA A 58 -3.01 -7.69 -6.13
N LEU A 59 -3.62 -7.22 -5.04
CA LEU A 59 -2.88 -6.69 -3.90
C LEU A 59 -2.39 -7.79 -2.94
N GLY A 60 -2.84 -9.04 -3.09
CA GLY A 60 -2.40 -10.15 -2.26
C GLY A 60 -2.89 -10.11 -0.81
N VAL A 61 -3.87 -9.27 -0.49
CA VAL A 61 -4.51 -9.17 0.82
C VAL A 61 -6.03 -9.14 0.65
N THR A 62 -6.74 -9.96 1.42
CA THR A 62 -8.20 -9.95 1.42
C THR A 62 -8.70 -8.74 2.17
N PHE A 63 -9.49 -7.89 1.51
CA PHE A 63 -9.96 -6.67 2.16
C PHE A 63 -10.96 -6.94 3.29
N PRO A 64 -10.81 -6.25 4.43
CA PRO A 64 -11.82 -6.25 5.47
C PRO A 64 -13.12 -5.64 4.93
N LYS A 65 -14.27 -6.17 5.36
CA LYS A 65 -15.61 -5.64 5.02
C LYS A 65 -16.36 -5.05 6.20
N GLN A 66 -15.86 -5.26 7.43
CA GLN A 66 -16.50 -4.80 8.64
C GLN A 66 -15.89 -3.48 9.12
N PRO A 67 -16.70 -2.53 9.63
CA PRO A 67 -16.19 -1.28 10.18
C PRO A 67 -15.10 -1.51 11.23
N LYS A 68 -14.07 -0.66 11.20
CA LYS A 68 -12.96 -0.68 12.17
C LYS A 68 -12.17 -1.98 12.18
N THR A 69 -12.04 -2.66 11.04
CA THR A 69 -11.19 -3.85 10.90
C THR A 69 -10.06 -3.62 9.90
N SER A 70 -9.00 -4.41 10.05
CA SER A 70 -7.86 -4.44 9.16
C SER A 70 -7.53 -5.88 8.78
N ALA A 71 -6.82 -6.04 7.67
CA ALA A 71 -6.24 -7.31 7.27
C ALA A 71 -4.79 -7.09 6.81
N SER A 72 -3.91 -8.02 7.15
CA SER A 72 -2.49 -7.94 6.79
C SER A 72 -2.00 -9.27 6.22
N LYS A 73 -1.25 -9.22 5.14
CA LYS A 73 -0.60 -10.39 4.53
C LYS A 73 0.61 -9.97 3.70
N GLY A 74 1.73 -10.66 3.87
CA GLY A 74 2.92 -10.48 3.03
C GLY A 74 3.50 -9.06 3.02
N GLY A 75 3.45 -8.36 4.17
CA GLY A 75 3.92 -6.99 4.34
C GLY A 75 2.95 -5.91 3.84
N ARG A 76 1.76 -6.30 3.40
CA ARG A 76 0.69 -5.37 3.00
C ARG A 76 -0.46 -5.42 3.99
N THR A 77 -0.93 -4.25 4.38
CA THR A 77 -2.05 -4.07 5.31
C THR A 77 -3.14 -3.22 4.66
N ALA A 78 -4.39 -3.68 4.70
CA ALA A 78 -5.56 -2.92 4.29
C ALA A 78 -6.37 -2.52 5.52
N LEU A 79 -6.60 -1.22 5.70
CA LEU A 79 -7.42 -0.66 6.77
C LEU A 79 -8.78 -0.26 6.19
N TRP A 80 -9.86 -0.74 6.80
CA TRP A 80 -11.21 -0.35 6.41
C TRP A 80 -11.48 1.11 6.80
N LEU A 81 -11.92 1.93 5.86
CA LEU A 81 -12.35 3.31 6.10
C LEU A 81 -13.83 3.52 5.78
N GLY A 82 -14.36 2.74 4.83
CA GLY A 82 -15.75 2.79 4.39
C GLY A 82 -16.15 1.52 3.64
N PRO A 83 -17.45 1.35 3.32
CA PRO A 83 -17.96 0.17 2.62
C PRO A 83 -17.31 -0.04 1.24
N ASP A 84 -16.79 1.02 0.64
CA ASP A 84 -16.11 1.06 -0.66
C ASP A 84 -14.71 1.72 -0.56
N GLU A 85 -14.15 1.86 0.64
CA GLU A 85 -12.93 2.65 0.88
C GLU A 85 -11.93 1.98 1.83
N TRP A 86 -10.66 1.92 1.39
CA TRP A 86 -9.55 1.35 2.15
C TRP A 86 -8.29 2.23 2.05
N LEU A 87 -7.52 2.26 3.14
CA LEU A 87 -6.11 2.66 3.11
C LEU A 87 -5.27 1.39 3.01
N VAL A 88 -4.48 1.26 1.95
CA VAL A 88 -3.54 0.15 1.79
C VAL A 88 -2.13 0.66 2.05
N ILE A 89 -1.40 -0.04 2.90
CA ILE A 89 -0.01 0.25 3.29
C ILE A 89 0.85 -0.96 2.92
N ASP A 90 1.95 -0.73 2.23
CA ASP A 90 2.96 -1.74 1.91
C ASP A 90 4.29 -1.39 2.58
N GLU A 91 4.67 -2.22 3.53
CA GLU A 91 5.94 -2.10 4.28
C GLU A 91 7.01 -3.05 3.72
N ALA A 92 6.68 -3.84 2.68
CA ALA A 92 7.60 -4.78 2.04
C ALA A 92 8.34 -4.17 0.83
N GLY A 93 8.13 -2.88 0.54
CA GLY A 93 8.77 -2.18 -0.57
C GLY A 93 8.21 -2.57 -1.94
N LYS A 94 6.97 -3.08 -2.00
CA LYS A 94 6.28 -3.33 -3.27
C LYS A 94 5.50 -2.09 -3.71
N ASP A 95 5.03 -2.10 -4.96
CA ASP A 95 4.25 -1.01 -5.55
C ASP A 95 2.76 -1.39 -5.63
N PRO A 96 1.95 -1.08 -4.60
CA PRO A 96 0.51 -1.35 -4.64
C PRO A 96 -0.23 -0.55 -5.72
N LEU A 97 0.32 0.57 -6.19
CA LEU A 97 -0.30 1.36 -7.25
C LEU A 97 -0.13 0.68 -8.60
N ALA A 98 1.07 0.15 -8.89
CA ALA A 98 1.32 -0.68 -10.06
C ALA A 98 0.48 -1.98 -10.04
N ASP A 99 0.34 -2.61 -8.86
CA ASP A 99 -0.51 -3.81 -8.73
C ASP A 99 -1.98 -3.51 -9.08
N CYS A 100 -2.51 -2.35 -8.70
CA CYS A 100 -3.86 -1.90 -9.07
C CYS A 100 -4.00 -1.57 -10.56
N ALA A 101 -2.95 -1.06 -11.20
CA ALA A 101 -2.98 -0.67 -12.62
C ALA A 101 -3.28 -1.85 -13.56
N GLU A 102 -2.99 -3.08 -13.15
CA GLU A 102 -3.27 -4.32 -13.89
C GLU A 102 -4.73 -4.80 -13.73
N VAL A 103 -5.55 -4.14 -12.89
CA VAL A 103 -6.93 -4.54 -12.61
C VAL A 103 -7.90 -3.79 -13.52
N SER A 104 -8.62 -4.53 -14.37
CA SER A 104 -9.61 -3.95 -15.28
C SER A 104 -10.96 -3.61 -14.63
N ALA A 105 -11.23 -4.12 -13.42
CA ALA A 105 -12.45 -3.82 -12.69
C ALA A 105 -12.48 -2.35 -12.24
N LEU A 106 -13.66 -1.72 -12.21
CA LEU A 106 -13.82 -0.31 -11.85
C LEU A 106 -13.23 -0.02 -10.46
N HIS A 107 -12.29 0.92 -10.37
CA HIS A 107 -11.72 1.37 -9.10
C HIS A 107 -11.03 2.73 -9.26
N SER A 108 -10.67 3.36 -8.15
CA SER A 108 -9.78 4.51 -8.07
C SER A 108 -8.68 4.22 -7.06
N SER A 109 -7.43 4.28 -7.49
CA SER A 109 -6.25 4.09 -6.63
C SER A 109 -5.35 5.31 -6.73
N VAL A 110 -5.08 5.97 -5.59
CA VAL A 110 -4.26 7.18 -5.54
C VAL A 110 -3.06 6.95 -4.62
N GLY A 111 -1.85 7.06 -5.16
CA GLY A 111 -0.62 7.06 -4.38
C GLY A 111 -0.55 8.27 -3.44
N ILE A 112 -0.40 8.01 -2.14
CA ILE A 112 -0.37 9.03 -1.09
C ILE A 112 0.85 8.92 -0.16
N SER A 113 1.82 8.05 -0.48
CA SER A 113 3.07 7.89 0.28
C SER A 113 3.79 9.23 0.49
N HIS A 114 3.78 10.10 -0.54
CA HIS A 114 4.38 11.43 -0.51
C HIS A 114 3.74 12.40 0.49
N ARG A 115 2.54 12.09 1.01
CA ARG A 115 1.78 12.93 1.96
C ARG A 115 1.99 12.52 3.41
N ASN A 116 2.67 11.41 3.68
CA ASN A 116 2.89 10.89 5.02
C ASN A 116 4.39 10.78 5.34
N ILE A 117 4.77 11.01 6.60
CA ILE A 117 6.16 11.14 7.07
C ILE A 117 6.77 9.83 7.58
N ALA A 118 5.94 8.83 7.79
CA ALA A 118 6.26 7.45 8.10
C ALA A 118 5.39 6.62 7.19
#